data_AF-A0A3R6WVB6-F1
#
_entry.id   AF-A0A3R6WVB6-F1
#
_cell.length_a   1.000
_cell.length_b   1.000
_cell.length_c   1.000
_cell.angle_alpha   90.00
_cell.angle_beta   90.00
_cell.angle_gamma   90.00
#
_symmetry.space_group_name_H-M   'P 1'
#
loop_
_entity.id
_entity.type
_entity.pdbx_description
1 polymer ?
#
loop_
_entity_poly.entity_id
_entity_poly.type
_entity_poly.pdbx_seq_one_letter_code
_entity_poly.pdbx_strand_id
1 'polypeptide(L)'
;MLDGAPLFEIPSVTFTKPPQAGPGKPRNPVKSPIEEPLYIIINIAVARAWGATPPNANIGPCRGDANTPKPGTPEFNKTHNICDSFPMYMEIEYIRVYQEKSSMFIGCDPPTHPTKEWIDGHLEWYTNVNNTMIRVDGGATCNKDDDCQSMSASMPSGRCVKRRCNCVKGYGGMR
;
A
#
# COMPACT_ATOMS: atom_id res chain seq x y z
N MET A 1 2.50 -8.70 -13.92
CA MET A 1 3.42 -8.51 -15.06
C MET A 1 4.82 -8.35 -14.50
N LEU A 2 5.84 -8.87 -15.18
CA LEU A 2 7.26 -8.65 -14.89
C LEU A 2 7.91 -8.22 -16.22
N ASP A 3 8.65 -7.12 -16.21
CA ASP A 3 9.28 -6.53 -17.41
C ASP A 3 8.32 -6.35 -18.60
N GLY A 4 7.10 -5.87 -18.31
CA GLY A 4 6.09 -5.62 -19.33
C GLY A 4 5.36 -6.87 -19.85
N ALA A 5 5.72 -8.07 -19.39
CA ALA A 5 5.07 -9.32 -19.77
C ALA A 5 4.13 -9.83 -18.66
N PRO A 6 2.91 -10.33 -18.98
CA PRO A 6 2.05 -10.98 -18.00
C PRO A 6 2.66 -12.30 -17.55
N LEU A 7 2.76 -12.50 -16.22
CA LEU A 7 3.17 -13.78 -15.64
C LEU A 7 1.96 -14.71 -15.44
N PHE A 8 0.87 -14.13 -14.93
CA PHE A 8 -0.40 -14.81 -14.70
C PHE A 8 -1.54 -13.82 -14.97
N GLU A 9 -2.66 -14.34 -15.44
CA GLU A 9 -3.91 -13.61 -15.62
C GLU A 9 -5.01 -14.33 -14.84
N ILE A 10 -5.71 -13.58 -13.99
CA ILE A 10 -6.91 -14.06 -13.30
C ILE A 10 -8.07 -13.22 -13.83
N PRO A 11 -8.85 -13.72 -14.79
CA PRO A 11 -9.89 -12.92 -15.40
C PRO A 11 -11.07 -12.74 -14.43
N SER A 12 -11.81 -11.65 -14.58
CA SER A 12 -12.98 -11.34 -13.73
C SER A 12 -14.05 -12.43 -13.76
N VAL A 13 -14.12 -13.20 -14.85
CA VAL A 13 -15.04 -14.35 -15.00
C VAL A 13 -14.78 -15.44 -13.96
N THR A 14 -13.57 -15.54 -13.42
CA THR A 14 -13.25 -16.50 -12.35
C THR A 14 -14.03 -16.21 -11.06
N PHE A 15 -14.39 -14.94 -10.81
CA PHE A 15 -15.20 -14.55 -9.64
C PHE A 15 -16.70 -14.70 -9.90
N THR A 16 -17.15 -14.38 -11.11
CA THR A 16 -18.58 -14.35 -11.46
C THR A 16 -19.11 -15.69 -11.98
N LYS A 17 -18.22 -16.56 -12.49
CA LYS A 17 -18.55 -17.90 -13.01
C LYS A 17 -17.53 -18.93 -12.51
N PRO A 18 -17.42 -19.16 -11.19
CA PRO A 18 -16.48 -20.15 -10.67
C PRO A 18 -16.90 -21.56 -11.13
N PRO A 19 -15.94 -22.45 -11.43
CA PRO A 19 -16.21 -23.84 -11.76
C PRO A 19 -17.13 -24.47 -10.71
N GLN A 20 -18.13 -25.24 -11.11
CA GLN A 20 -19.05 -25.89 -10.19
C GLN A 20 -18.70 -27.35 -10.01
N ALA A 21 -18.79 -27.84 -8.78
CA ALA A 21 -18.67 -29.26 -8.50
C ALA A 21 -19.86 -30.03 -9.11
N GLY A 22 -19.67 -31.34 -9.31
CA GLY A 22 -20.71 -32.21 -9.88
C GLY A 22 -21.99 -32.29 -9.03
N PRO A 23 -23.05 -32.94 -9.55
CA PRO A 23 -24.34 -33.04 -8.89
C PRO A 23 -24.23 -33.54 -7.44
N GLY A 24 -24.97 -32.90 -6.51
CA GLY A 24 -24.99 -33.28 -5.09
C GLY A 24 -23.81 -32.77 -4.26
N LYS A 25 -22.90 -31.97 -4.83
CA LYS A 25 -21.83 -31.30 -4.09
C LYS A 25 -22.17 -29.83 -3.80
N PRO A 26 -21.58 -29.21 -2.76
CA PRO A 26 -21.74 -27.79 -2.49
C PRO A 26 -21.36 -26.95 -3.71
N ARG A 27 -22.17 -25.92 -4.00
CA ARG A 27 -21.89 -24.97 -5.07
C ARG A 27 -20.80 -23.99 -4.64
N ASN A 28 -19.93 -23.63 -5.58
CA ASN A 28 -18.94 -22.60 -5.33
C ASN A 28 -19.61 -21.23 -5.35
N PRO A 29 -19.34 -20.37 -4.34
CA PRO A 29 -19.98 -19.07 -4.23
C PRO A 29 -19.55 -18.14 -5.36
N VAL A 30 -20.52 -17.48 -5.98
CA VAL A 30 -20.28 -16.39 -6.92
C VAL A 30 -19.91 -15.15 -6.11
N LYS A 31 -18.81 -14.50 -6.48
CA LYS A 31 -18.32 -13.30 -5.79
C LYS A 31 -18.56 -12.06 -6.65
N SER A 32 -18.98 -10.96 -6.02
CA SER A 32 -18.93 -9.65 -6.67
C SER A 32 -17.46 -9.24 -6.86
N PRO A 33 -17.10 -8.54 -7.95
CA PRO A 33 -15.82 -7.86 -8.03
C PRO A 33 -15.66 -6.88 -6.86
N ILE A 34 -14.42 -6.47 -6.60
CA ILE A 34 -14.11 -5.51 -5.54
C ILE A 34 -14.69 -4.16 -5.94
N GLU A 35 -15.69 -3.69 -5.18
CA GLU A 35 -16.36 -2.39 -5.40
C GLU A 35 -15.83 -1.31 -4.45
N GLU A 36 -15.20 -1.68 -3.34
CA GLU A 36 -14.74 -0.71 -2.35
C GLU A 36 -13.43 -0.01 -2.76
N PRO A 37 -13.23 1.26 -2.35
CA PRO A 37 -11.95 1.93 -2.49
C PRO A 37 -10.83 1.12 -1.82
N LEU A 38 -9.74 0.90 -2.56
CA LEU A 38 -8.57 0.18 -2.07
C LEU A 38 -7.41 1.13 -1.78
N TYR A 39 -6.57 0.73 -0.85
CA TYR A 39 -5.31 1.39 -0.54
C TYR A 39 -4.15 0.44 -0.89
N ILE A 40 -3.03 1.03 -1.34
CA ILE A 40 -1.80 0.28 -1.59
C ILE A 40 -0.98 0.28 -0.30
N ILE A 41 -0.81 -0.90 0.31
CA ILE A 41 0.13 -1.09 1.42
C ILE A 41 1.41 -1.69 0.89
N ILE A 42 2.54 -1.12 1.26
CA ILE A 42 3.85 -1.72 1.01
C ILE A 42 4.60 -1.74 2.33
N ASN A 43 4.82 -2.93 2.86
CA ASN A 43 5.51 -3.16 4.11
C ASN A 43 6.42 -4.38 4.01
N ILE A 44 7.44 -4.42 4.87
CA ILE A 44 8.18 -5.64 5.15
C ILE A 44 7.48 -6.33 6.31
N ALA A 45 7.09 -7.59 6.12
CA ALA A 45 6.44 -8.39 7.16
C ALA A 45 7.22 -9.68 7.40
N VAL A 46 7.45 -10.01 8.68
CA VAL A 46 8.08 -11.26 9.10
C VAL A 46 7.15 -11.90 10.13
N ALA A 47 6.70 -13.12 9.86
CA ALA A 47 5.78 -13.84 10.74
C ALA A 47 6.16 -15.32 10.85
N ARG A 48 6.23 -15.85 12.08
CA ARG A 48 6.48 -17.29 12.33
C ARG A 48 5.39 -18.16 11.69
N ALA A 49 4.15 -17.69 11.69
CA ALA A 49 3.02 -18.38 11.05
C ALA A 49 3.19 -18.56 9.54
N TRP A 50 4.02 -17.73 8.88
CA TRP A 50 4.34 -17.84 7.46
C TRP A 50 5.64 -18.61 7.22
N GLY A 51 6.15 -19.32 8.24
CA GLY A 51 7.37 -20.11 8.15
C GLY A 51 8.65 -19.30 8.31
N ALA A 52 8.58 -18.01 8.63
CA ALA A 52 9.77 -17.22 8.91
C ALA A 52 10.32 -17.57 10.30
N THR A 53 11.48 -18.22 10.34
CA THR A 53 12.21 -18.53 11.57
C THR A 53 13.56 -17.83 11.56
N PRO A 54 13.94 -17.14 12.66
CA PRO A 54 15.28 -16.60 12.76
C PRO A 54 16.29 -17.75 12.73
N PRO A 55 17.52 -17.51 12.25
CA PRO A 55 18.60 -18.45 12.44
C PRO A 55 18.72 -18.82 13.93
N ASN A 56 18.99 -20.09 14.22
CA ASN A 56 19.21 -20.58 15.58
C ASN A 56 18.04 -20.35 16.56
N ALA A 57 16.79 -20.28 16.07
CA ALA A 57 15.60 -20.02 16.87
C ALA A 57 15.44 -20.89 18.14
N ASN A 58 16.01 -22.09 18.15
CA ASN A 58 15.94 -23.04 19.28
C ASN A 58 17.21 -23.06 20.16
N ILE A 59 18.24 -22.30 19.79
CA ILE A 59 19.56 -22.32 20.44
C ILE A 59 19.80 -20.99 21.17
N GLY A 60 19.37 -19.86 20.59
CA GLY A 60 19.50 -18.56 21.25
C GLY A 60 19.41 -17.36 20.30
N PRO A 61 20.28 -16.35 20.45
CA PRO A 61 20.25 -15.14 19.60
C PRO A 61 20.55 -15.49 18.13
N CYS A 62 20.35 -14.53 17.22
CA CYS A 62 20.49 -14.73 15.77
C CYS A 62 21.76 -15.51 15.38
N ARG A 63 22.93 -15.18 15.97
CA ARG A 63 24.21 -15.83 15.65
C ARG A 63 24.40 -17.24 16.26
N GLY A 64 23.48 -17.70 17.11
CA GLY A 64 23.59 -18.96 17.83
C GLY A 64 24.52 -18.88 19.03
N ASP A 65 25.15 -20.01 19.38
CA ASP A 65 26.13 -20.11 20.46
C ASP A 65 27.56 -20.28 19.92
N ALA A 66 28.55 -20.42 20.81
CA ALA A 66 29.97 -20.50 20.43
C ALA A 66 30.32 -21.73 19.55
N ASN A 67 29.46 -22.76 19.50
CA ASN A 67 29.71 -24.02 18.81
C ASN A 67 28.66 -24.35 17.74
N THR A 68 27.56 -23.59 17.68
CA THR A 68 26.38 -23.88 16.87
C THR A 68 25.85 -22.60 16.24
N PRO A 69 25.97 -22.42 14.90
CA PRO A 69 26.55 -23.35 13.93
C PRO A 69 28.07 -23.46 14.09
N LYS A 70 28.66 -24.61 13.74
CA LYS A 70 30.11 -24.82 13.86
C LYS A 70 30.87 -23.80 12.99
N PRO A 71 31.85 -23.07 13.54
CA PRO A 71 32.65 -22.13 12.75
C PRO A 71 33.27 -22.80 11.51
N GLY A 72 33.21 -22.09 10.37
CA GLY A 72 33.74 -22.56 9.10
C GLY A 72 32.80 -23.43 8.26
N THR A 73 31.55 -23.67 8.70
CA THR A 73 30.55 -24.35 7.87
C THR A 73 29.69 -23.37 7.04
N PRO A 74 29.05 -23.83 5.95
CA PRO A 74 28.10 -23.00 5.20
C PRO A 74 26.96 -22.45 6.05
N GLU A 75 26.50 -23.20 7.06
CA GLU A 75 25.43 -22.79 7.97
C GLU A 75 25.87 -21.65 8.88
N PHE A 76 27.14 -21.66 9.33
CA PHE A 76 27.74 -20.56 10.08
C PHE A 76 27.76 -19.27 9.25
N ASN A 77 28.23 -19.36 8.01
CA ASN A 77 28.29 -18.21 7.10
C ASN A 77 26.89 -17.68 6.76
N LYS A 78 25.93 -18.57 6.46
CA LYS A 78 24.55 -18.19 6.16
C LYS A 78 23.89 -17.46 7.33
N THR A 79 24.08 -17.98 8.54
CA THR A 79 23.59 -17.36 9.78
C THR A 79 24.17 -15.96 9.95
N HIS A 80 25.50 -15.83 9.89
CA HIS A 80 26.18 -14.55 10.08
C HIS A 80 25.75 -13.53 9.03
N ASN A 81 25.71 -13.91 7.74
CA ASN A 81 25.25 -13.04 6.66
C ASN A 81 23.84 -12.49 6.90
N ILE A 82 22.89 -13.33 7.38
CA ILE A 82 21.53 -12.87 7.73
C ILE A 82 21.58 -11.89 8.90
N CYS A 83 22.31 -12.22 9.97
CA CYS A 83 22.40 -11.37 11.16
C CYS A 83 23.12 -10.04 10.89
N ASP A 84 24.11 -10.04 10.00
CA ASP A 84 24.90 -8.87 9.60
C ASP A 84 24.13 -7.96 8.65
N SER A 85 23.09 -8.48 7.99
CA SER A 85 22.24 -7.70 7.09
C SER A 85 21.25 -6.80 7.84
N PHE A 86 21.20 -6.84 9.18
CA PHE A 86 20.38 -5.93 9.96
C PHE A 86 21.12 -4.63 10.30
N PRO A 87 20.49 -3.45 10.15
CA PRO A 87 19.11 -3.24 9.65
C PRO A 87 18.99 -3.44 8.13
N MET A 88 17.92 -4.13 7.71
CA MET A 88 17.57 -4.29 6.29
C MET A 88 16.69 -3.13 5.82
N TYR A 89 16.81 -2.75 4.55
CA TYR A 89 16.04 -1.68 3.94
C TYR A 89 15.26 -2.19 2.73
N MET A 90 14.05 -1.66 2.55
CA MET A 90 13.27 -1.81 1.32
C MET A 90 13.25 -0.46 0.62
N GLU A 91 13.83 -0.41 -0.58
CA GLU A 91 13.91 0.79 -1.39
C GLU A 91 12.91 0.71 -2.54
N ILE A 92 12.13 1.77 -2.71
CA ILE A 92 11.14 1.91 -3.78
C ILE A 92 11.46 3.20 -4.51
N GLU A 93 11.91 3.10 -5.76
CA GLU A 93 12.26 4.28 -6.56
C GLU A 93 11.00 5.11 -6.89
N TYR A 94 9.97 4.46 -7.45
CA TYR A 94 8.70 5.11 -7.72
C TYR A 94 7.56 4.09 -7.84
N ILE A 95 6.34 4.59 -7.70
CA ILE A 95 5.09 3.87 -7.97
C ILE A 95 4.32 4.66 -9.03
N ARG A 96 3.80 3.99 -10.05
CA ARG A 96 2.96 4.60 -11.10
C ARG A 96 1.58 3.94 -11.09
N VAL A 97 0.54 4.75 -10.99
CA VAL A 97 -0.86 4.31 -11.06
C VAL A 97 -1.46 4.88 -12.35
N TYR A 98 -2.05 4.01 -13.16
CA TYR A 98 -2.67 4.39 -14.42
C TYR A 98 -4.19 4.20 -14.31
N GLN A 99 -4.95 5.15 -14.82
CA GLN A 99 -6.40 5.08 -14.95
C GLN A 99 -6.79 5.25 -16.42
N GLU A 100 -7.91 4.63 -16.79
CA GLU A 100 -8.48 4.75 -18.13
C GLU A 100 -8.96 6.19 -18.35
N LYS A 101 -8.59 6.78 -19.50
CA LYS A 101 -8.75 8.24 -19.70
C LYS A 101 -10.22 8.68 -19.76
N SER A 102 -11.13 7.83 -20.22
CA SER A 102 -12.54 8.20 -20.43
C SER A 102 -13.41 8.05 -19.17
N SER A 103 -12.95 7.31 -18.16
CA SER A 103 -13.67 7.07 -16.89
C SER A 103 -12.88 7.51 -15.64
N MET A 104 -11.96 8.47 -15.81
CA MET A 104 -11.08 8.90 -14.73
C MET A 104 -11.82 9.74 -13.68
N PHE A 105 -11.80 9.28 -12.42
CA PHE A 105 -12.19 10.08 -11.26
C PHE A 105 -10.97 10.34 -10.39
N ILE A 106 -10.59 11.61 -10.27
CA ILE A 106 -9.50 12.05 -9.39
C ILE A 106 -10.12 12.56 -8.09
N GLY A 107 -9.89 11.84 -7.00
CA GLY A 107 -10.29 12.23 -5.66
C GLY A 107 -10.56 11.03 -4.75
N CYS A 108 -10.66 11.27 -3.45
CA CYS A 108 -10.99 10.25 -2.46
C CYS A 108 -12.51 10.02 -2.31
N ASP A 109 -13.34 10.80 -2.98
CA ASP A 109 -14.80 10.81 -2.81
C ASP A 109 -15.55 10.93 -4.15
N PRO A 110 -15.45 9.93 -5.04
CA PRO A 110 -16.16 9.94 -6.32
C PRO A 110 -17.68 9.74 -6.12
N PRO A 111 -18.56 10.28 -6.99
CA PRO A 111 -20.02 10.16 -6.83
C PRO A 111 -20.54 8.71 -6.82
N THR A 112 -19.84 7.77 -7.47
CA THR A 112 -20.22 6.35 -7.48
C THR A 112 -19.80 5.61 -6.22
N HIS A 113 -18.83 6.13 -5.46
CA HIS A 113 -18.30 5.52 -4.24
C HIS A 113 -18.02 6.64 -3.21
N PRO A 114 -19.08 7.21 -2.59
CA PRO A 114 -18.97 8.36 -1.72
C PRO A 114 -18.34 7.96 -0.37
N THR A 115 -17.01 7.89 -0.36
CA THR A 115 -16.21 7.48 0.79
C THR A 115 -16.41 8.42 1.97
N LYS A 116 -16.65 9.70 1.70
CA LYS A 116 -16.94 10.67 2.75
C LYS A 116 -18.25 10.34 3.46
N GLU A 117 -19.33 10.10 2.70
CA GLU A 117 -20.63 9.76 3.27
C GLU A 117 -20.55 8.46 4.09
N TRP A 118 -19.76 7.49 3.62
CA TRP A 118 -19.50 6.26 4.37
C TRP A 118 -18.81 6.52 5.72
N ILE A 119 -17.72 7.32 5.72
CA ILE A 119 -16.98 7.67 6.94
C ILE A 119 -17.88 8.46 7.90
N ASP A 120 -18.62 9.45 7.40
CA ASP A 120 -19.53 10.27 8.18
C ASP A 120 -20.63 9.41 8.83
N GLY A 121 -21.12 8.38 8.12
CA GLY A 121 -22.09 7.40 8.63
C GLY A 121 -21.53 6.37 9.62
N HIS A 122 -20.20 6.17 9.66
CA HIS A 122 -19.52 5.15 10.48
C HIS A 122 -18.40 5.76 11.34
N LEU A 123 -18.60 6.99 11.82
CA LEU A 123 -17.57 7.79 12.47
C LEU A 123 -16.93 7.10 13.68
N GLU A 124 -17.69 6.28 14.40
CA GLU A 124 -17.22 5.48 15.54
C GLU A 124 -16.11 4.46 15.18
N TRP A 125 -16.00 4.04 13.92
CA TRP A 125 -14.96 3.11 13.48
C TRP A 125 -13.65 3.81 13.13
N TYR A 126 -13.73 5.10 12.79
CA TYR A 126 -12.58 5.90 12.35
C TYR A 126 -12.07 6.86 13.42
N THR A 127 -12.85 7.09 14.48
CA THR A 127 -12.50 8.03 15.53
C THR A 127 -12.56 7.40 16.91
N ASN A 128 -11.64 7.82 17.78
CA ASN A 128 -11.69 7.52 19.21
C ASN A 128 -11.02 8.66 19.99
N VAL A 129 -10.94 8.52 21.32
CA VAL A 129 -10.37 9.55 22.20
C VAL A 129 -8.91 9.92 21.86
N ASN A 130 -8.16 9.00 21.26
CA ASN A 130 -6.76 9.20 20.87
C ASN A 130 -6.60 9.52 19.37
N ASN A 131 -7.65 9.36 18.56
CA ASN A 131 -7.65 9.62 17.12
C ASN A 131 -8.95 10.35 16.74
N THR A 132 -9.02 11.65 17.05
CA THR A 132 -10.17 12.46 16.70
C THR A 132 -10.13 12.83 15.22
N MET A 133 -11.30 12.99 14.60
CA MET A 133 -11.38 13.50 13.23
C MET A 133 -10.92 14.97 13.24
N ILE A 134 -9.85 15.26 12.51
CA ILE A 134 -9.34 16.62 12.32
C ILE A 134 -9.64 17.03 10.88
N ARG A 135 -10.34 18.15 10.73
CA ARG A 135 -10.59 18.74 9.42
C ARG A 135 -9.27 19.27 8.85
N VAL A 136 -8.90 18.80 7.66
CA VAL A 136 -7.76 19.32 6.89
C VAL A 136 -8.31 19.89 5.60
N ASP A 137 -8.34 21.21 5.51
CA ASP A 137 -8.77 21.92 4.30
C ASP A 137 -7.59 22.16 3.35
N GLY A 138 -7.85 22.08 2.05
CA GLY A 138 -6.89 22.51 1.03
C GLY A 138 -6.61 24.01 1.04
N GLY A 139 -5.72 24.45 0.14
CA GLY A 139 -5.48 25.88 -0.09
C GLY A 139 -4.72 26.55 1.05
N ALA A 140 -3.53 26.03 1.36
CA ALA A 140 -2.60 26.67 2.27
C ALA A 140 -2.39 28.16 1.90
N THR A 141 -2.17 28.98 2.91
CA THR A 141 -1.89 30.41 2.70
C THR A 141 -0.54 30.58 2.02
N CYS A 142 -0.48 31.46 1.04
CA CYS A 142 0.73 31.71 0.26
C CYS A 142 0.95 33.21 0.04
N ASN A 143 2.21 33.58 -0.18
CA ASN A 143 2.63 34.89 -0.65
C ASN A 143 3.00 34.85 -2.14
N LYS A 144 3.61 33.75 -2.58
CA LYS A 144 4.11 33.55 -3.95
C LYS A 144 3.89 32.10 -4.40
N ASP A 145 3.99 31.88 -5.70
CA ASP A 145 3.77 30.55 -6.31
C ASP A 145 4.70 29.46 -5.75
N ASP A 146 5.90 29.83 -5.31
CA ASP A 146 6.86 28.90 -4.69
C ASP A 146 6.32 28.27 -3.39
N ASP A 147 5.47 28.99 -2.65
CA ASP A 147 4.88 28.51 -1.39
C ASP A 147 3.87 27.38 -1.64
N CYS A 148 3.51 27.15 -2.90
CA CYS A 148 2.53 26.16 -3.35
C CYS A 148 3.17 24.99 -4.11
N GLN A 149 4.49 24.84 -4.02
CA GLN A 149 5.22 23.77 -4.68
C GLN A 149 5.31 22.51 -3.81
N SER A 150 5.04 21.36 -4.42
CA SER A 150 5.32 20.05 -3.85
C SER A 150 6.83 19.85 -3.84
N MET A 151 7.38 19.39 -2.70
CA MET A 151 8.81 19.15 -2.51
C MET A 151 9.42 18.18 -3.55
N SER A 152 8.58 17.40 -4.22
CA SER A 152 9.00 16.36 -5.18
C SER A 152 8.75 16.74 -6.65
N ALA A 153 8.26 17.94 -6.94
CA ALA A 153 7.86 18.32 -8.29
C ALA A 153 8.94 19.16 -9.01
N SER A 154 9.50 18.62 -10.10
CA SER A 154 10.41 19.35 -11.00
C SER A 154 9.69 20.40 -11.87
N MET A 155 8.35 20.43 -11.82
CA MET A 155 7.48 21.37 -12.52
C MET A 155 6.52 22.02 -11.52
N PRO A 156 5.99 23.22 -11.79
CA PRO A 156 5.07 23.89 -10.88
C PRO A 156 3.87 23.00 -10.55
N SER A 157 3.67 22.60 -9.29
CA SER A 157 2.52 21.80 -8.86
C SER A 157 1.34 22.65 -8.38
N GLY A 158 1.60 23.90 -8.00
CA GLY A 158 0.59 24.86 -7.54
C GLY A 158 0.98 26.30 -7.85
N ARG A 159 0.00 27.21 -7.72
CA ARG A 159 0.15 28.66 -7.84
C ARG A 159 -0.56 29.38 -6.70
N CYS A 160 -0.05 30.54 -6.33
CA CYS A 160 -0.64 31.38 -5.31
C CYS A 160 -1.70 32.30 -5.93
N VAL A 161 -2.97 31.99 -5.70
CA VAL A 161 -4.10 32.77 -6.21
C VAL A 161 -4.86 33.36 -5.02
N LYS A 162 -4.92 34.69 -4.94
CA LYS A 162 -5.60 35.40 -3.84
C LYS A 162 -5.16 34.92 -2.45
N ARG A 163 -3.84 34.79 -2.22
CA ARG A 163 -3.24 34.32 -0.96
C ARG A 163 -3.55 32.87 -0.59
N ARG A 164 -4.05 32.06 -1.53
CA ARG A 164 -4.35 30.64 -1.35
C ARG A 164 -3.71 29.80 -2.45
N CYS A 165 -3.14 28.67 -2.08
CA CYS A 165 -2.59 27.74 -3.05
C CYS A 165 -3.69 27.09 -3.88
N ASN A 166 -3.51 27.10 -5.20
CA ASN A 166 -4.36 26.42 -6.16
C ASN A 166 -3.52 25.46 -7.01
N CYS A 167 -3.94 24.21 -7.15
CA CYS A 167 -3.21 23.21 -7.91
C CYS A 167 -3.22 23.55 -9.40
N VAL A 168 -2.10 23.34 -10.10
CA VAL A 168 -2.11 23.44 -11.57
C VAL A 168 -2.76 22.20 -12.19
N LYS A 169 -3.08 22.28 -13.49
CA LYS A 169 -3.70 21.17 -14.22
C LYS A 169 -2.86 19.89 -14.10
N GLY A 170 -3.50 18.80 -13.66
CA GLY A 170 -2.84 17.49 -13.45
C GLY A 170 -2.36 17.24 -12.02
N TYR A 171 -2.43 18.24 -11.14
CA TYR A 171 -2.17 18.10 -9.71
C TYR A 171 -3.46 18.23 -8.91
N GLY A 172 -3.55 17.50 -7.80
CA GLY A 172 -4.64 17.56 -6.84
C GLY A 172 -4.09 17.52 -5.42
N GLY A 173 -4.80 18.15 -4.49
CA GLY A 173 -4.51 18.13 -3.06
C GLY A 173 -5.78 17.82 -2.27
N MET A 174 -5.64 17.73 -0.95
CA MET A 174 -6.78 17.70 -0.03
C MET A 174 -7.71 18.88 -0.36
N ARG A 175 -9.02 18.64 -0.44
CA ARG A 175 -10.04 19.65 -0.69
C ARG A 175 -10.71 20.04 0.61
#